data_AF-A0A1I8NJB0-F1
#
_entry.id   AF-A0A1I8NJB0-F1
#
_cell.length_a   1.000
_cell.length_b   1.000
_cell.length_c   1.000
_cell.angle_alpha   90.00
_cell.angle_beta   90.00
_cell.angle_gamma   90.00
#
_symmetry.space_group_name_H-M   'P 1'
#
loop_
_entity.id
_entity.type
_entity.pdbx_description
1 polymer ?
#
loop_
_entity_poly.entity_id
_entity_poly.type
_entity_poly.pdbx_seq_one_letter_code
_entity_poly.pdbx_strand_id
1 'polypeptide(L)'
;MSVGAMDSLTGYTILVSVAHTLSRLLSDKKQLQNSNLNILFMIFNGESYDYIGSQRFVYDLENLYFPKPSTHTAPITFDNIEFILDLGTFDDITNIKLHTLSEFPQAKTLLTKLQKYGNTPKYDFNINFQSSVGYQMPPTSAQSFLRKNLSFPAAILNGPPKNRFYHSVYDDGANLKYNYTNSSLDYTKLMGQNDALKYFHHEDVQMKIRNVSAVIAMSLYEMLAGKEYIGEELPSPVLIDEILYCFIKSQNCPLFFAASKPNSFTKLPLIAPNRYISVNRDSQEATIWTYRIMGYLLSQKIPNASQENCTQLPKYWFAGYNKQGECGITTQNFSLALSPAFIIESK
;
A
#
# COMPACT_ATOMS: atom_id res chain seq x y z
N MET A 1 18.40 8.19 11.67
CA MET A 1 18.10 7.81 10.26
C MET A 1 16.72 8.32 9.94
N SER A 2 16.51 8.86 8.74
CA SER A 2 15.24 9.49 8.36
C SER A 2 14.11 8.46 8.33
N VAL A 3 12.93 8.85 8.82
CA VAL A 3 11.71 8.04 8.71
C VAL A 3 10.95 8.28 7.41
N GLY A 4 11.31 9.32 6.63
CA GLY A 4 10.68 9.64 5.34
C GLY A 4 9.14 9.75 5.44
N ALA A 5 8.66 10.51 6.43
CA ALA A 5 7.25 10.55 6.83
C ALA A 5 6.33 11.06 5.71
N MET A 6 6.66 12.20 5.11
CA MET A 6 5.88 12.76 4.00
C MET A 6 6.30 12.15 2.66
N ASP A 7 7.59 11.90 2.47
CA ASP A 7 8.17 11.32 1.25
C ASP A 7 7.54 9.97 0.87
N SER A 8 7.86 8.90 1.60
CA SER A 8 7.49 7.54 1.19
C SER A 8 6.50 6.86 2.13
N LEU A 9 6.43 7.26 3.41
CA LEU A 9 5.50 6.63 4.36
C LEU A 9 4.04 7.00 4.09
N THR A 10 3.78 8.22 3.61
CA THR A 10 2.42 8.66 3.28
C THR A 10 1.85 7.85 2.11
N GLY A 11 2.58 7.73 0.99
CA GLY A 11 2.17 6.90 -0.15
C GLY A 11 2.03 5.42 0.22
N TYR A 12 2.94 4.89 1.04
CA TYR A 12 2.83 3.54 1.62
C TYR A 12 1.55 3.36 2.43
N THR A 13 1.23 4.31 3.31
CA THR A 13 0.06 4.23 4.19
C THR A 13 -1.23 4.28 3.38
N ILE A 14 -1.28 5.10 2.33
CA ILE A 14 -2.38 5.12 1.35
C ILE A 14 -2.53 3.75 0.69
N LEU A 15 -1.44 3.16 0.19
CA LEU A 15 -1.47 1.86 -0.47
C LEU A 15 -2.00 0.76 0.46
N VAL A 16 -1.48 0.67 1.68
CA VAL A 16 -1.91 -0.33 2.67
C VAL A 16 -3.39 -0.13 3.03
N SER A 17 -3.81 1.13 3.20
CA SER A 17 -5.20 1.48 3.50
C SER A 17 -6.15 1.10 2.36
N VAL A 18 -5.79 1.43 1.12
CA VAL A 18 -6.53 1.02 -0.10
C VAL A 18 -6.61 -0.50 -0.20
N ALA A 19 -5.49 -1.20 -0.03
CA ALA A 19 -5.43 -2.66 -0.11
C ALA A 19 -6.32 -3.31 0.95
N HIS A 20 -6.24 -2.84 2.19
CA HIS A 20 -7.09 -3.31 3.28
C HIS A 20 -8.56 -3.10 2.95
N THR A 21 -8.95 -1.89 2.54
CA THR A 21 -10.33 -1.56 2.17
C THR A 21 -10.85 -2.42 1.02
N LEU A 22 -10.10 -2.55 -0.07
CA LEU A 22 -10.50 -3.40 -1.19
C LEU A 22 -10.63 -4.87 -0.76
N SER A 23 -9.75 -5.39 0.10
CA SER A 23 -9.86 -6.77 0.60
C SER A 23 -11.14 -7.05 1.39
N ARG A 24 -11.70 -6.02 2.04
CA ARG A 24 -12.97 -6.12 2.80
C ARG A 24 -14.17 -5.96 1.88
N LEU A 25 -14.11 -4.98 0.95
CA LEU A 25 -15.21 -4.67 0.03
C LEU A 25 -15.37 -5.68 -1.11
N LEU A 26 -14.27 -6.32 -1.52
CA LEU A 26 -14.19 -7.31 -2.61
C LEU A 26 -13.78 -8.70 -2.07
N SER A 27 -14.39 -9.10 -0.94
CA SER A 27 -14.05 -10.36 -0.27
C SER A 27 -14.58 -11.60 -0.99
N ASP A 28 -15.62 -11.45 -1.84
CA ASP A 28 -16.13 -12.51 -2.71
C ASP A 28 -15.82 -12.21 -4.17
N LYS A 29 -15.17 -13.15 -4.87
CA LYS A 29 -14.86 -13.04 -6.30
C LYS A 29 -16.10 -12.80 -7.17
N LYS A 30 -17.29 -13.21 -6.72
CA LYS A 30 -18.56 -12.92 -7.42
C LYS A 30 -18.88 -11.42 -7.50
N GLN A 31 -18.24 -10.60 -6.68
CA GLN A 31 -18.40 -9.15 -6.73
C GLN A 31 -17.61 -8.51 -7.87
N LEU A 32 -16.64 -9.22 -8.46
CA LEU A 32 -15.88 -8.76 -9.61
C LEU A 32 -16.69 -8.94 -10.89
N GLN A 33 -16.62 -7.94 -11.78
CA GLN A 33 -17.19 -8.02 -13.12
C GLN A 33 -16.47 -9.08 -13.97
N ASN A 34 -15.16 -9.23 -13.77
CA ASN A 34 -14.35 -10.27 -14.40
C ASN A 34 -13.67 -11.11 -13.31
N SER A 35 -14.10 -12.36 -13.15
CA SER A 35 -13.60 -13.30 -12.14
C SER A 35 -12.18 -13.79 -12.39
N ASN A 36 -11.62 -13.54 -13.58
CA ASN A 36 -10.24 -13.85 -13.93
C ASN A 36 -9.26 -12.75 -13.52
N LEU A 37 -9.75 -11.56 -13.16
CA LEU A 37 -8.89 -10.49 -12.69
C LEU A 37 -8.38 -10.78 -11.28
N ASN A 38 -7.14 -10.35 -11.04
CA ASN A 38 -6.54 -10.34 -9.72
C ASN A 38 -5.83 -9.01 -9.49
N ILE A 39 -5.73 -8.60 -8.23
CA ILE A 39 -5.01 -7.39 -7.83
C ILE A 39 -3.75 -7.84 -7.11
N LEU A 40 -2.60 -7.44 -7.64
CA LEU A 40 -1.31 -7.63 -6.98
C LEU A 40 -0.88 -6.32 -6.35
N PHE A 41 -0.91 -6.24 -5.02
CA PHE A 41 -0.32 -5.12 -4.29
C PHE A 41 1.18 -5.32 -4.14
N MET A 42 1.96 -4.32 -4.53
CA MET A 42 3.42 -4.38 -4.54
C MET A 42 4.02 -3.18 -3.86
N ILE A 43 5.10 -3.43 -3.10
CA ILE A 43 5.88 -2.40 -2.42
C ILE A 43 7.33 -2.63 -2.79
N PHE A 44 7.90 -1.72 -3.56
CA PHE A 44 9.28 -1.84 -4.02
C PHE A 44 10.24 -1.25 -2.99
N ASN A 45 11.28 -2.02 -2.67
CA ASN A 45 12.34 -1.59 -1.77
C ASN A 45 13.52 -1.06 -2.59
N GLY A 46 14.12 0.05 -2.16
CA GLY A 46 15.30 0.63 -2.80
C GLY A 46 15.04 1.54 -3.99
N GLU A 47 13.84 2.10 -4.13
CA GLU A 47 13.50 3.00 -5.24
C GLU A 47 14.34 4.29 -5.25
N SER A 48 14.68 4.83 -4.07
CA SER A 48 15.57 6.01 -3.93
C SER A 48 17.01 5.78 -4.40
N TYR A 49 17.39 4.54 -4.71
CA TYR A 49 18.72 4.16 -5.16
C TYR A 49 18.63 3.63 -6.60
N ASP A 50 18.21 4.49 -7.53
CA ASP A 50 18.02 4.15 -8.93
C ASP A 50 17.05 2.98 -9.17
N TYR A 51 15.90 2.95 -8.51
CA TYR A 51 14.82 2.02 -8.83
C TYR A 51 15.20 0.53 -8.68
N ILE A 52 16.07 0.17 -7.71
CA ILE A 52 16.60 -1.21 -7.55
C ILE A 52 15.48 -2.26 -7.52
N GLY A 53 14.43 -2.01 -6.75
CA GLY A 53 13.35 -2.97 -6.54
C GLY A 53 12.51 -3.17 -7.80
N SER A 54 12.02 -2.07 -8.38
CA SER A 54 11.16 -2.11 -9.56
C SER A 54 11.91 -2.57 -10.81
N GLN A 55 13.18 -2.18 -11.00
CA GLN A 55 14.01 -2.71 -12.09
C GLN A 55 14.26 -4.20 -11.94
N ARG A 56 14.52 -4.67 -10.71
CA ARG A 56 14.68 -6.10 -10.45
C ARG A 56 13.41 -6.88 -10.78
N PHE A 57 12.25 -6.37 -10.39
CA PHE A 57 10.99 -7.00 -10.69
C PHE A 57 10.72 -7.08 -12.20
N VAL A 58 10.95 -5.98 -12.92
CA VAL A 58 10.86 -5.93 -14.38
C VAL A 58 11.80 -6.96 -15.02
N TYR A 59 13.05 -7.06 -14.55
CA TYR A 59 13.98 -8.09 -15.01
C TYR A 59 13.45 -9.51 -14.77
N ASP A 60 12.85 -9.78 -13.60
CA ASP A 60 12.29 -11.08 -13.28
C ASP A 60 11.06 -11.41 -14.17
N LEU A 61 10.24 -10.43 -14.55
CA LEU A 61 9.16 -10.62 -15.52
C LEU A 61 9.69 -10.97 -16.92
N GLU A 62 10.71 -10.25 -17.41
CA GLU A 62 11.33 -10.50 -18.72
C GLU A 62 11.98 -11.91 -18.80
N ASN A 63 12.50 -12.40 -17.68
CA ASN A 63 13.21 -13.68 -17.61
C ASN A 63 12.35 -14.83 -17.08
N LEU A 64 11.03 -14.64 -16.92
CA LEU A 64 10.09 -15.65 -16.41
C LEU A 64 10.46 -16.18 -15.01
N TYR A 65 11.05 -15.33 -14.17
CA TYR A 65 11.45 -15.65 -12.79
C TYR A 65 10.46 -15.19 -11.73
N PHE A 66 9.35 -14.57 -12.13
CA PHE A 66 8.27 -14.19 -11.23
C PHE A 66 6.94 -14.85 -11.61
N PRO A 67 6.21 -15.47 -10.66
CA PRO A 67 6.69 -15.88 -9.34
C PRO A 67 7.87 -16.85 -9.44
N LYS A 68 8.62 -17.06 -8.33
CA LYS A 68 9.79 -17.95 -8.35
C LYS A 68 9.42 -19.33 -8.88
N PRO A 69 10.27 -20.00 -9.69
CA PRO A 69 9.99 -21.33 -10.22
C PRO A 69 9.63 -22.38 -9.15
N SER A 70 10.18 -22.24 -7.95
CA SER A 70 9.89 -23.09 -6.78
C SER A 70 8.43 -23.04 -6.31
N THR A 71 7.64 -22.06 -6.77
CA THR A 71 6.21 -21.98 -6.47
C THR A 71 5.37 -22.91 -7.32
N HIS A 72 5.95 -23.51 -8.38
CA HIS A 72 5.24 -24.32 -9.37
C HIS A 72 4.02 -23.62 -10.00
N THR A 73 4.04 -22.28 -10.04
CA THR A 73 3.02 -21.46 -10.71
C THR A 73 3.53 -21.02 -12.07
N ALA A 74 2.61 -20.79 -13.01
CA ALA A 74 2.97 -20.21 -14.30
C ALA A 74 3.57 -18.81 -14.10
N PRO A 75 4.68 -18.48 -14.78
CA PRO A 75 5.26 -17.14 -14.71
C PRO A 75 4.27 -16.07 -15.16
N ILE A 76 4.31 -14.93 -14.47
CA ILE A 76 3.62 -13.70 -14.87
C ILE A 76 4.57 -12.93 -15.79
N THR A 77 4.03 -12.49 -16.91
CA THR A 77 4.72 -11.69 -17.94
C THR A 77 4.05 -10.33 -18.08
N PHE A 78 4.65 -9.44 -18.88
CA PHE A 78 4.07 -8.14 -19.20
C PHE A 78 2.65 -8.24 -19.78
N ASP A 79 2.39 -9.27 -20.60
CA ASP A 79 1.08 -9.49 -21.24
C ASP A 79 -0.02 -9.89 -20.24
N ASN A 80 0.37 -10.38 -19.06
CA ASN A 80 -0.58 -10.71 -17.99
C ASN A 80 -0.97 -9.49 -17.14
N ILE A 81 -0.31 -8.34 -17.32
CA ILE A 81 -0.55 -7.13 -16.54
C ILE A 81 -1.36 -6.13 -17.36
N GLU A 82 -2.66 -6.05 -17.08
CA GLU A 82 -3.56 -5.14 -17.81
C GLU A 82 -3.30 -3.65 -17.53
N PHE A 83 -2.85 -3.33 -16.32
CA PHE A 83 -2.70 -1.95 -15.85
C PHE A 83 -1.87 -1.89 -14.56
N ILE A 84 -0.98 -0.91 -14.45
CA ILE A 84 -0.31 -0.55 -13.18
C ILE A 84 -0.75 0.84 -12.74
N LEU A 85 -1.23 0.93 -11.50
CA LEU A 85 -1.38 2.18 -10.78
C LEU A 85 -0.25 2.29 -9.74
N ASP A 86 0.64 3.25 -9.96
CA ASP A 86 1.72 3.56 -9.04
C ASP A 86 1.38 4.78 -8.19
N LEU A 87 1.75 4.75 -6.91
CA LEU A 87 1.46 5.80 -5.94
C LEU A 87 2.77 6.51 -5.59
N GLY A 88 2.92 7.74 -6.07
CA GLY A 88 4.09 8.57 -5.81
C GLY A 88 4.01 9.30 -4.46
N THR A 89 4.50 10.53 -4.46
CA THR A 89 4.43 11.43 -3.29
C THR A 89 3.04 12.05 -3.18
N PHE A 90 2.60 12.32 -1.95
CA PHE A 90 1.32 12.96 -1.66
C PHE A 90 1.51 14.18 -0.76
N ASP A 91 2.51 15.01 -1.06
CA ASP A 91 2.82 16.21 -0.28
C ASP A 91 1.65 17.21 -0.28
N ASP A 92 0.99 17.34 -1.44
CA ASP A 92 -0.32 17.97 -1.57
C ASP A 92 -1.39 16.90 -1.82
N ILE A 93 -2.10 16.54 -0.76
CA ILE A 93 -3.17 15.54 -0.76
C ILE A 93 -4.45 16.07 -1.43
N THR A 94 -4.60 17.38 -1.63
CA THR A 94 -5.81 18.00 -2.16
C THR A 94 -5.80 18.17 -3.67
N ASN A 95 -4.61 18.28 -4.28
CA ASN A 95 -4.44 18.43 -5.72
C ASN A 95 -3.58 17.29 -6.24
N ILE A 96 -4.18 16.26 -6.80
CA ILE A 96 -3.47 15.06 -7.24
C ILE A 96 -3.53 14.98 -8.77
N LYS A 97 -2.40 14.70 -9.39
CA LYS A 97 -2.32 14.46 -10.83
C LYS A 97 -2.24 12.97 -11.10
N LEU A 98 -3.01 12.51 -12.08
CA LEU A 98 -2.84 11.21 -12.72
C LEU A 98 -1.92 11.40 -13.93
N HIS A 99 -0.67 11.00 -13.77
CA HIS A 99 0.34 11.06 -14.80
C HIS A 99 0.30 9.79 -15.67
N THR A 100 0.29 9.95 -16.98
CA THR A 100 0.47 8.85 -17.94
C THR A 100 1.39 9.29 -19.07
N LEU A 101 2.09 8.34 -19.69
CA LEU A 101 2.94 8.66 -20.84
C LEU A 101 2.07 8.94 -22.09
N SER A 102 1.01 8.17 -22.27
CA SER A 102 0.02 8.27 -23.34
C SER A 102 -1.39 8.03 -22.79
N GLU A 103 -2.42 8.29 -23.60
CA GLU A 103 -3.79 7.98 -23.22
C GLU A 103 -4.11 6.49 -23.40
N PHE A 104 -4.78 5.89 -22.41
CA PHE A 104 -5.31 4.53 -22.51
C PHE A 104 -6.63 4.38 -21.70
N PRO A 105 -7.50 3.42 -22.07
CA PRO A 105 -8.87 3.34 -21.53
C PRO A 105 -8.95 3.23 -20.01
N GLN A 106 -8.08 2.45 -19.39
CA GLN A 106 -8.05 2.22 -17.94
C GLN A 106 -7.73 3.51 -17.18
N ALA A 107 -6.75 4.30 -17.63
CA ALA A 107 -6.41 5.58 -17.01
C ALA A 107 -7.54 6.61 -17.15
N LYS A 108 -8.17 6.70 -18.32
CA LYS A 108 -9.32 7.61 -18.53
C LYS A 108 -10.49 7.25 -17.62
N THR A 109 -10.78 5.95 -17.51
CA THR A 109 -11.83 5.44 -16.63
C THR A 109 -11.50 5.75 -15.17
N LEU A 110 -10.27 5.44 -14.74
CA LEU A 110 -9.80 5.72 -13.38
C LEU A 110 -9.91 7.21 -13.05
N LEU A 111 -9.40 8.10 -13.91
CA LEU A 111 -9.48 9.55 -13.70
C LEU A 111 -10.92 10.02 -13.51
N THR A 112 -11.83 9.53 -14.35
CA THR A 112 -13.26 9.89 -14.28
C THR A 112 -13.86 9.50 -12.93
N LYS A 113 -13.51 8.31 -12.42
CA LYS A 113 -13.98 7.84 -11.10
C LYS A 113 -13.33 8.61 -9.96
N LEU A 114 -12.03 8.89 -10.03
CA LEU A 114 -11.31 9.71 -9.04
C LEU A 114 -11.93 11.11 -8.93
N GLN A 115 -12.20 11.76 -10.07
CA GLN A 115 -12.87 13.07 -10.12
C GLN A 115 -14.28 13.02 -9.54
N LYS A 116 -15.05 11.98 -9.87
CA LYS A 116 -16.39 11.76 -9.30
C LYS A 116 -16.32 11.66 -7.77
N TYR A 117 -15.62 10.66 -7.24
CA TYR A 117 -15.59 10.40 -5.81
C TYR A 117 -14.85 11.48 -5.00
N GLY A 118 -13.86 12.16 -5.59
CA GLY A 118 -13.17 13.28 -4.95
C GLY A 118 -14.05 14.51 -4.71
N ASN A 119 -15.12 14.67 -5.49
CA ASN A 119 -16.02 15.82 -5.45
C ASN A 119 -17.47 15.46 -5.07
N THR A 120 -17.75 14.20 -4.72
CA THR A 120 -19.10 13.78 -4.30
C THR A 120 -19.48 14.48 -3.00
N PRO A 121 -20.54 15.32 -2.97
CA PRO A 121 -20.89 16.13 -1.79
C PRO A 121 -21.22 15.30 -0.54
N LYS A 122 -21.72 14.06 -0.72
CA LYS A 122 -22.00 13.13 0.39
C LYS A 122 -20.77 12.91 1.29
N TYR A 123 -19.57 12.88 0.71
CA TYR A 123 -18.33 12.55 1.42
C TYR A 123 -17.52 13.80 1.79
N ASP A 124 -17.71 14.91 1.07
CA ASP A 124 -17.04 16.20 1.33
C ASP A 124 -15.50 16.07 1.42
N PHE A 125 -14.91 15.23 0.56
CA PHE A 125 -13.47 15.01 0.55
C PHE A 125 -12.70 16.20 -0.05
N ASN A 126 -13.30 16.89 -1.02
CA ASN A 126 -12.75 18.07 -1.69
C ASN A 126 -11.33 17.83 -2.25
N ILE A 127 -11.17 16.73 -2.99
CA ILE A 127 -9.90 16.36 -3.62
C ILE A 127 -10.03 16.53 -5.14
N ASN A 128 -9.17 17.38 -5.70
CA ASN A 128 -9.10 17.66 -7.12
C ASN A 128 -8.13 16.69 -7.81
N PHE A 129 -8.64 15.94 -8.79
CA PHE A 129 -7.84 15.06 -9.63
C PHE A 129 -7.74 15.60 -11.06
N GLN A 130 -6.52 15.71 -11.58
CA GLN A 130 -6.25 16.24 -12.91
C GLN A 130 -5.44 15.25 -13.75
N SER A 131 -5.63 15.26 -15.07
CA SER A 131 -4.75 14.53 -15.99
C SER A 131 -3.41 15.24 -16.17
N SER A 132 -2.36 14.46 -16.38
CA SER A 132 -1.05 14.95 -16.84
C SER A 132 -0.47 13.94 -17.82
N VAL A 133 -0.69 14.16 -19.11
CA VAL A 133 -0.23 13.24 -20.16
C VAL A 133 1.08 13.74 -20.77
N GLY A 134 2.09 12.87 -20.87
CA GLY A 134 3.34 13.13 -21.58
C GLY A 134 4.58 12.70 -20.80
N TYR A 135 5.75 13.19 -21.23
CA TYR A 135 7.05 12.77 -20.69
C TYR A 135 7.40 13.36 -19.31
N GLN A 136 6.61 14.30 -18.80
CA GLN A 136 6.80 14.89 -17.47
C GLN A 136 6.19 13.97 -16.40
N MET A 137 6.89 12.87 -16.13
CA MET A 137 6.51 11.85 -15.17
C MET A 137 7.31 12.03 -13.86
N PRO A 138 6.68 11.92 -12.69
CA PRO A 138 7.39 11.90 -11.41
C PRO A 138 8.30 10.66 -11.32
N PRO A 139 9.38 10.71 -10.51
CA PRO A 139 10.29 9.59 -10.31
C PRO A 139 9.62 8.49 -9.46
N THR A 140 8.97 7.53 -10.10
CA THR A 140 8.31 6.40 -9.42
C THR A 140 8.58 5.06 -10.11
N SER A 141 8.23 3.96 -9.45
CA SER A 141 8.45 2.58 -9.88
C SER A 141 7.93 2.27 -11.29
N ALA A 142 6.83 2.89 -11.71
CA ALA A 142 6.24 2.78 -13.04
C ALA A 142 7.23 3.11 -14.16
N GLN A 143 8.21 3.99 -13.91
CA GLN A 143 9.24 4.31 -14.90
C GLN A 143 10.06 3.08 -15.30
N SER A 144 10.31 2.13 -14.39
CA SER A 144 11.05 0.91 -14.72
C SER A 144 10.33 0.06 -15.77
N PHE A 145 9.00 0.03 -15.74
CA PHE A 145 8.18 -0.64 -16.76
C PHE A 145 8.18 0.13 -18.07
N LEU A 146 7.97 1.46 -18.01
CA LEU A 146 7.92 2.33 -19.19
C LEU A 146 9.26 2.38 -19.95
N ARG A 147 10.39 2.26 -19.25
CA ARG A 147 11.73 2.14 -19.88
C ARG A 147 11.87 0.89 -20.74
N LYS A 148 11.12 -0.18 -20.43
CA LYS A 148 11.09 -1.40 -21.24
C LYS A 148 10.07 -1.32 -22.36
N ASN A 149 8.89 -0.78 -22.08
CA ASN A 149 7.83 -0.64 -23.06
C ASN A 149 7.08 0.68 -22.84
N LEU A 150 7.29 1.65 -23.73
CA LEU A 150 6.64 2.97 -23.67
C LEU A 150 5.11 2.88 -23.86
N SER A 151 4.60 1.80 -24.45
CA SER A 151 3.16 1.56 -24.62
C SER A 151 2.55 0.80 -23.43
N PHE A 152 3.35 0.47 -22.40
CA PHE A 152 2.85 -0.27 -21.24
C PHE A 152 1.83 0.58 -20.46
N PRO A 153 0.66 0.02 -20.08
CA PRO A 153 -0.42 0.76 -19.42
C PRO A 153 -0.08 1.06 -17.96
N ALA A 154 0.73 2.08 -17.73
CA ALA A 154 1.10 2.57 -16.40
C ALA A 154 0.56 3.98 -16.16
N ALA A 155 -0.05 4.18 -14.99
CA ALA A 155 -0.44 5.49 -14.50
C ALA A 155 0.15 5.74 -13.11
N ILE A 156 0.46 6.99 -12.81
CA ILE A 156 1.02 7.41 -11.53
C ILE A 156 0.12 8.45 -10.89
N LEU A 157 -0.31 8.22 -9.65
CA LEU A 157 -0.92 9.27 -8.84
C LEU A 157 0.16 9.98 -8.03
N ASN A 158 0.24 11.29 -8.19
CA ASN A 158 1.23 12.11 -7.50
C ASN A 158 0.67 13.49 -7.15
N GLY A 159 0.85 13.89 -5.89
CA GLY A 159 0.64 15.27 -5.45
C GLY A 159 1.84 16.14 -5.84
N PRO A 160 1.65 17.43 -6.19
CA PRO A 160 2.74 18.38 -6.38
C PRO A 160 3.70 18.38 -5.19
N PRO A 161 5.02 18.35 -5.44
CA PRO A 161 6.01 18.30 -4.38
C PRO A 161 5.97 19.58 -3.54
N LYS A 162 5.86 19.42 -2.23
CA LYS A 162 5.88 20.51 -1.23
C LYS A 162 6.77 20.18 -0.03
N ASN A 163 7.23 18.94 0.10
CA ASN A 163 8.09 18.49 1.18
C ASN A 163 9.46 19.15 1.09
N ARG A 164 9.77 20.03 2.04
CA ARG A 164 11.07 20.72 2.12
C ARG A 164 12.20 19.83 2.64
N PHE A 165 11.87 18.66 3.18
CA PHE A 165 12.79 17.76 3.87
C PHE A 165 12.93 16.41 3.15
N TYR A 166 12.66 16.35 1.84
CA TYR A 166 12.78 15.14 1.04
C TYR A 166 14.10 14.39 1.30
N HIS A 167 14.02 13.10 1.67
CA HIS A 167 15.15 12.25 2.06
C HIS A 167 16.05 12.80 3.19
N SER A 168 15.55 13.73 4.00
CA SER A 168 16.28 14.32 5.13
C SER A 168 15.85 13.73 6.46
N VAL A 169 16.72 13.79 7.47
CA VAL A 169 16.40 13.40 8.85
C VAL A 169 15.24 14.20 9.48
N TYR A 170 14.92 15.36 8.90
CA TYR A 170 13.81 16.23 9.31
C TYR A 170 12.47 15.86 8.66
N ASP A 171 12.42 14.88 7.75
CA ASP A 171 11.15 14.34 7.26
C ASP A 171 10.57 13.34 8.25
N ASP A 172 10.06 13.89 9.35
CA ASP A 172 9.57 13.17 10.52
C ASP A 172 8.09 13.48 10.82
N GLY A 173 7.60 13.00 11.97
CA GLY A 173 6.23 13.24 12.40
C GLY A 173 5.89 14.73 12.60
N ALA A 174 6.87 15.59 12.91
CA ALA A 174 6.63 17.02 13.04
C ALA A 174 6.43 17.67 11.66
N ASN A 175 7.20 17.27 10.64
CA ASN A 175 6.99 17.68 9.25
C ASN A 175 5.58 17.27 8.75
N LEU A 176 5.16 16.04 9.08
CA LEU A 176 3.85 15.52 8.73
C LEU A 176 2.69 16.14 9.55
N LYS A 177 3.01 16.88 10.63
CA LYS A 177 2.05 17.37 11.64
C LYS A 177 1.21 16.23 12.24
N TYR A 178 1.86 15.09 12.47
CA TYR A 178 1.25 13.88 12.98
C TYR A 178 1.19 13.87 14.51
N ASN A 179 -0.03 13.77 15.04
CA ASN A 179 -0.31 13.54 16.45
C ASN A 179 -1.03 12.19 16.61
N TYR A 180 -0.51 11.34 17.48
CA TYR A 180 -1.09 10.02 17.72
C TYR A 180 -2.38 10.12 18.54
N THR A 181 -3.49 9.61 18.01
CA THR A 181 -4.80 9.68 18.65
C THR A 181 -4.97 8.58 19.72
N ASN A 182 -4.38 7.40 19.49
CA ASN A 182 -4.41 6.27 20.44
C ASN A 182 -5.84 5.91 20.90
N SER A 183 -6.79 5.82 19.97
CA SER A 183 -8.21 5.65 20.29
C SER A 183 -8.54 4.28 20.92
N SER A 184 -7.61 3.31 20.89
CA SER A 184 -7.84 1.93 21.32
C SER A 184 -9.04 1.26 20.63
N LEU A 185 -9.38 1.74 19.41
CA LEU A 185 -10.39 1.15 18.56
C LEU A 185 -9.79 0.07 17.68
N ASP A 186 -10.64 -0.86 17.23
CA ASP A 186 -10.25 -1.91 16.30
C ASP A 186 -9.92 -1.33 14.92
N TYR A 187 -8.63 -1.15 14.65
CA TYR A 187 -8.11 -0.63 13.40
C TYR A 187 -8.33 -1.57 12.20
N THR A 188 -8.73 -2.82 12.41
CA THR A 188 -9.00 -3.75 11.30
C THR A 188 -10.38 -3.55 10.68
N LYS A 189 -11.23 -2.72 11.31
CA LYS A 189 -12.56 -2.40 10.78
C LYS A 189 -12.52 -1.15 9.92
N LEU A 190 -13.27 -1.19 8.84
CA LEU A 190 -13.64 0.01 8.09
C LEU A 190 -14.47 0.94 8.98
N MET A 191 -14.45 2.23 8.67
CA MET A 191 -15.04 3.25 9.54
C MET A 191 -15.69 4.36 8.72
N GLY A 192 -17.00 4.52 8.92
CA GLY A 192 -17.79 5.60 8.36
C GLY A 192 -17.32 6.98 8.81
N GLN A 193 -17.66 7.99 8.02
CA GLN A 193 -17.20 9.37 8.26
C GLN A 193 -17.71 9.94 9.59
N ASN A 194 -19.00 9.73 9.91
CA ASN A 194 -19.58 10.22 11.15
C ASN A 194 -18.95 9.59 12.39
N ASP A 195 -18.55 8.31 12.31
CA ASP A 195 -17.87 7.64 13.41
C ASP A 195 -16.41 8.09 13.53
N ALA A 196 -15.71 8.26 12.42
CA ALA A 196 -14.35 8.79 12.38
C ALA A 196 -14.26 10.18 13.04
N LEU A 197 -15.20 11.08 12.72
CA LEU A 197 -15.22 12.45 13.22
C LEU A 197 -15.48 12.59 14.73
N LYS A 198 -15.83 11.49 15.41
CA LYS A 198 -15.89 11.45 16.88
C LYS A 198 -14.49 11.42 17.52
N TYR A 199 -13.47 10.99 16.77
CA TYR A 199 -12.12 10.76 17.27
C TYR A 199 -11.04 11.55 16.53
N PHE A 200 -11.31 11.96 15.29
CA PHE A 200 -10.37 12.69 14.45
C PHE A 200 -10.99 13.98 13.91
N HIS A 201 -10.18 15.01 13.77
CA HIS A 201 -10.56 16.26 13.12
C HIS A 201 -10.33 16.18 11.61
N HIS A 202 -11.11 16.93 10.81
CA HIS A 202 -10.94 16.99 9.36
C HIS A 202 -9.52 17.37 8.91
N GLU A 203 -8.84 18.18 9.71
CA GLU A 203 -7.49 18.67 9.42
C GLU A 203 -6.37 17.68 9.77
N ASP A 204 -6.68 16.63 10.52
CA ASP A 204 -5.72 15.62 10.92
C ASP A 204 -5.18 14.88 9.70
N VAL A 205 -3.87 14.60 9.70
CA VAL A 205 -3.23 13.90 8.58
C VAL A 205 -3.83 12.51 8.35
N GLN A 206 -4.31 11.86 9.41
CA GLN A 206 -5.03 10.59 9.36
C GLN A 206 -6.29 10.69 8.50
N MET A 207 -7.07 11.77 8.65
CA MET A 207 -8.27 12.02 7.86
C MET A 207 -7.95 12.40 6.42
N LYS A 208 -6.88 13.16 6.19
CA LYS A 208 -6.40 13.51 4.84
C LYS A 208 -5.97 12.28 4.06
N ILE A 209 -5.15 11.41 4.66
CA ILE A 209 -4.72 10.12 4.08
C ILE A 209 -5.93 9.22 3.85
N ARG A 210 -6.87 9.16 4.81
CA ARG A 210 -8.11 8.38 4.69
C ARG A 210 -8.91 8.80 3.47
N ASN A 211 -9.11 10.09 3.27
CA ASN A 211 -9.96 10.62 2.20
C ASN A 211 -9.38 10.29 0.81
N VAL A 212 -8.07 10.44 0.61
CA VAL A 212 -7.44 10.00 -0.65
C VAL A 212 -7.52 8.49 -0.82
N SER A 213 -7.25 7.72 0.24
CA SER A 213 -7.39 6.26 0.22
C SER A 213 -8.82 5.85 -0.14
N ALA A 214 -9.82 6.58 0.34
CA ALA A 214 -11.23 6.34 0.06
C ALA A 214 -11.53 6.56 -1.41
N VAL A 215 -11.11 7.69 -1.98
CA VAL A 215 -11.33 8.01 -3.40
C VAL A 215 -10.68 6.98 -4.30
N ILE A 216 -9.44 6.56 -4.00
CA ILE A 216 -8.74 5.53 -4.77
C ILE A 216 -9.46 4.17 -4.64
N ALA A 217 -9.79 3.74 -3.42
CA ALA A 217 -10.45 2.46 -3.19
C ALA A 217 -11.84 2.38 -3.82
N MET A 218 -12.67 3.43 -3.73
CA MET A 218 -13.99 3.47 -4.37
C MET A 218 -13.89 3.50 -5.90
N SER A 219 -12.90 4.22 -6.43
CA SER A 219 -12.66 4.26 -7.88
C SER A 219 -12.26 2.89 -8.43
N LEU A 220 -11.32 2.22 -7.76
CA LEU A 220 -10.90 0.86 -8.10
C LEU A 220 -12.03 -0.14 -7.89
N TYR A 221 -12.80 -0.02 -6.81
CA TYR A 221 -13.99 -0.85 -6.57
C TYR A 221 -14.97 -0.76 -7.74
N GLU A 222 -15.31 0.44 -8.21
CA GLU A 222 -16.24 0.61 -9.32
C GLU A 222 -15.68 0.05 -10.63
N MET A 223 -14.37 0.21 -10.89
CA MET A 223 -13.72 -0.38 -12.06
C MET A 223 -13.73 -1.91 -12.03
N LEU A 224 -13.56 -2.51 -10.86
CA LEU A 224 -13.44 -3.97 -10.69
C LEU A 224 -14.81 -4.66 -10.59
N ALA A 225 -15.76 -4.04 -9.90
CA ALA A 225 -17.09 -4.60 -9.65
C ALA A 225 -18.12 -4.22 -10.74
N GLY A 226 -17.80 -3.25 -11.59
CA GLY A 226 -18.70 -2.76 -12.64
C GLY A 226 -19.92 -2.01 -12.11
N LYS A 227 -19.90 -1.61 -10.83
CA LYS A 227 -21.00 -0.91 -10.15
C LYS A 227 -20.49 0.17 -9.21
N GLU A 228 -21.26 1.24 -9.11
CA GLU A 228 -20.95 2.36 -8.23
C GLU A 228 -20.89 1.92 -6.75
N TYR A 229 -19.91 2.47 -6.03
CA TYR A 229 -19.83 2.33 -4.59
C TYR A 229 -20.82 3.29 -3.92
N ILE A 230 -21.79 2.73 -3.20
CA ILE A 230 -22.84 3.50 -2.49
C ILE A 230 -22.74 3.41 -0.96
N GLY A 231 -21.76 2.66 -0.45
CA GLY A 231 -21.61 2.35 0.98
C GLY A 231 -21.13 3.51 1.84
N GLU A 232 -21.07 3.24 3.14
CA GLU A 232 -20.49 4.12 4.17
C GLU A 232 -19.18 3.57 4.76
N GLU A 233 -18.83 2.34 4.42
CA GLU A 233 -17.62 1.64 4.87
C GLU A 233 -16.38 2.17 4.14
N LEU A 234 -15.71 3.13 4.77
CA LEU A 234 -14.55 3.82 4.23
C LEU A 234 -13.27 3.33 4.93
N PRO A 235 -12.08 3.64 4.37
CA PRO A 235 -10.82 3.32 5.04
C PRO A 235 -10.77 3.84 6.48
N SER A 236 -10.10 3.10 7.35
CA SER A 236 -10.07 3.38 8.78
C SER A 236 -9.00 4.43 9.10
N PRO A 237 -9.35 5.60 9.66
CA PRO A 237 -8.35 6.54 10.15
C PRO A 237 -7.61 5.98 11.38
N VAL A 238 -8.20 5.01 12.10
CA VAL A 238 -7.53 4.30 13.20
C VAL A 238 -6.39 3.44 12.66
N LEU A 239 -6.60 2.73 11.55
CA LEU A 239 -5.51 1.98 10.90
C LEU A 239 -4.38 2.89 10.45
N ILE A 240 -4.72 4.04 9.88
CA ILE A 240 -3.74 5.03 9.45
C ILE A 240 -2.97 5.58 10.66
N ASP A 241 -3.66 5.88 11.76
CA ASP A 241 -3.04 6.32 13.01
C ASP A 241 -2.02 5.29 13.54
N GLU A 242 -2.38 4.01 13.55
CA GLU A 242 -1.52 2.91 14.00
C GLU A 242 -0.32 2.69 13.08
N ILE A 243 -0.52 2.72 11.75
CA ILE A 243 0.59 2.62 10.78
C ILE A 243 1.58 3.77 11.02
N LEU A 244 1.09 5.01 11.09
CA LEU A 244 1.95 6.17 11.31
C LEU A 244 2.67 6.09 12.66
N TYR A 245 1.99 5.71 13.73
CA TYR A 245 2.62 5.54 15.05
C TYR A 245 3.75 4.51 15.00
N CYS A 246 3.49 3.33 14.43
CA CYS A 246 4.45 2.24 14.35
C CYS A 246 5.70 2.61 13.54
N PHE A 247 5.54 3.36 12.45
CA PHE A 247 6.64 3.71 11.54
C PHE A 247 7.32 5.04 11.84
N ILE A 248 6.69 5.95 12.60
CA ILE A 248 7.27 7.27 12.94
C ILE A 248 7.78 7.32 14.38
N LYS A 249 7.13 6.61 15.31
CA LYS A 249 7.39 6.75 16.75
C LYS A 249 8.03 5.51 17.35
N SER A 250 7.40 4.35 17.22
CA SER A 250 7.79 3.18 18.03
C SER A 250 7.38 1.86 17.39
N GLN A 251 8.32 0.92 17.23
CA GLN A 251 8.02 -0.47 16.87
C GLN A 251 7.18 -1.19 17.96
N ASN A 252 7.24 -0.72 19.21
CA ASN A 252 6.37 -1.21 20.28
C ASN A 252 4.96 -0.64 20.16
N CYS A 253 4.20 -1.14 19.19
CA CYS A 253 2.87 -0.64 18.84
C CYS A 253 1.87 -1.78 18.58
N PRO A 254 0.56 -1.57 18.82
CA PRO A 254 -0.48 -2.58 18.67
C PRO A 254 -0.45 -3.33 17.32
N LEU A 255 -0.30 -2.61 16.21
CA LEU A 255 -0.32 -3.21 14.86
C LEU A 255 0.82 -4.21 14.62
N PHE A 256 2.05 -3.91 15.07
CA PHE A 256 3.19 -4.82 14.91
C PHE A 256 3.06 -6.08 15.77
N PHE A 257 2.49 -5.97 16.97
CA PHE A 257 2.15 -7.14 17.78
C PHE A 257 1.06 -7.99 17.12
N ALA A 258 -0.03 -7.38 16.65
CA ALA A 258 -1.14 -8.10 16.03
C ALA A 258 -0.70 -8.86 14.77
N ALA A 259 0.16 -8.25 13.96
CA ALA A 259 0.69 -8.86 12.74
C ALA A 259 1.77 -9.94 12.98
N SER A 260 2.14 -10.20 14.24
CA SER A 260 3.09 -11.23 14.65
C SER A 260 2.38 -12.46 15.21
N LYS A 261 3.09 -13.56 15.51
CA LYS A 261 2.50 -14.67 16.27
C LYS A 261 2.28 -14.24 17.74
N PRO A 262 1.28 -14.77 18.45
CA PRO A 262 1.13 -14.53 19.88
C PRO A 262 2.44 -14.79 20.63
N ASN A 263 2.76 -13.93 21.61
CA ASN A 263 3.95 -14.05 22.46
C ASN A 263 5.30 -14.04 21.71
N SER A 264 5.35 -13.63 20.42
CA SER A 264 6.62 -13.50 19.69
C SER A 264 7.56 -12.49 20.34
N PHE A 265 7.00 -11.47 20.98
CA PHE A 265 7.73 -10.38 21.60
C PHE A 265 7.08 -10.02 22.93
N THR A 266 7.89 -9.80 23.95
CA THR A 266 7.45 -9.21 25.22
C THR A 266 7.52 -7.69 25.17
N LYS A 267 8.52 -7.15 24.45
CA LYS A 267 8.70 -5.74 24.17
C LYS A 267 9.45 -5.57 22.85
N LEU A 268 9.06 -4.59 22.06
CA LEU A 268 9.78 -4.16 20.85
C LEU A 268 10.52 -2.84 21.11
N PRO A 269 11.45 -2.43 20.22
CA PRO A 269 12.14 -1.15 20.35
C PRO A 269 11.17 0.03 20.45
N LEU A 270 11.48 1.00 21.31
CA LEU A 270 10.70 2.25 21.48
C LEU A 270 11.10 3.34 20.47
N ILE A 271 11.59 2.92 19.30
CA ILE A 271 12.04 3.78 18.21
C ILE A 271 11.38 3.31 16.92
N ALA A 272 11.28 4.18 15.92
CA ALA A 272 10.83 3.83 14.59
C ALA A 272 11.71 2.76 13.93
N PRO A 273 11.15 1.85 13.11
CA PRO A 273 11.93 0.91 12.33
C PRO A 273 12.78 1.63 11.29
N ASN A 274 14.02 1.16 11.07
CA ASN A 274 14.86 1.72 10.02
C ASN A 274 14.27 1.43 8.62
N ARG A 275 14.20 2.47 7.79
CA ARG A 275 13.68 2.42 6.40
C ARG A 275 14.78 2.56 5.35
N TYR A 276 16.02 2.80 5.75
CA TYR A 276 17.17 2.80 4.84
C TYR A 276 17.41 1.38 4.30
N ILE A 277 17.63 1.27 2.98
CA ILE A 277 18.02 0.00 2.37
C ILE A 277 19.49 -0.27 2.64
N SER A 278 19.76 -1.02 3.71
CA SER A 278 21.12 -1.42 4.05
C SER A 278 21.67 -2.51 3.12
N VAL A 279 22.90 -2.96 3.34
CA VAL A 279 23.52 -4.01 2.52
C VAL A 279 22.72 -5.32 2.58
N ASN A 280 22.88 -6.18 1.58
CA ASN A 280 22.10 -7.41 1.31
C ASN A 280 22.15 -8.52 2.41
N ARG A 281 22.49 -8.18 3.66
CA ARG A 281 22.57 -9.08 4.82
C ARG A 281 22.18 -8.43 6.15
N ASP A 282 21.85 -7.14 6.13
CA ASP A 282 21.47 -6.40 7.33
C ASP A 282 19.97 -6.50 7.63
N SER A 283 19.58 -6.18 8.86
CA SER A 283 18.18 -6.21 9.28
C SER A 283 17.35 -5.14 8.57
N GLN A 284 16.53 -5.55 7.59
CA GLN A 284 15.54 -4.70 6.92
C GLN A 284 14.24 -4.63 7.75
N GLU A 285 14.29 -3.92 8.87
CA GLU A 285 13.18 -3.87 9.85
C GLU A 285 11.85 -3.45 9.21
N ALA A 286 11.83 -2.32 8.49
CA ALA A 286 10.62 -1.82 7.85
C ALA A 286 10.05 -2.79 6.80
N THR A 287 10.91 -3.52 6.09
CA THR A 287 10.52 -4.53 5.10
C THR A 287 9.84 -5.73 5.77
N ILE A 288 10.39 -6.20 6.91
CA ILE A 288 9.81 -7.29 7.69
C ILE A 288 8.45 -6.87 8.27
N TRP A 289 8.36 -5.65 8.81
CA TRP A 289 7.09 -5.14 9.33
C TRP A 289 6.05 -4.98 8.23
N THR A 290 6.44 -4.45 7.06
CA THR A 290 5.58 -4.37 5.89
C THR A 290 5.02 -5.73 5.49
N TYR A 291 5.86 -6.75 5.41
CA TYR A 291 5.42 -8.12 5.10
C TYR A 291 4.41 -8.64 6.13
N ARG A 292 4.68 -8.44 7.42
CA ARG A 292 3.78 -8.89 8.49
C ARG A 292 2.44 -8.19 8.43
N ILE A 293 2.43 -6.85 8.31
CA ILE A 293 1.17 -6.10 8.30
C ILE A 293 0.34 -6.39 7.06
N MET A 294 0.97 -6.51 5.88
CA MET A 294 0.26 -6.85 4.64
C MET A 294 -0.31 -8.26 4.74
N GLY A 295 0.46 -9.20 5.27
CA GLY A 295 -0.01 -10.55 5.56
C GLY A 295 -1.21 -10.57 6.49
N TYR A 296 -1.17 -9.77 7.54
CA TYR A 296 -2.23 -9.68 8.54
C TYR A 296 -3.51 -9.01 7.99
N LEU A 297 -3.39 -7.77 7.53
CA LEU A 297 -4.50 -6.91 7.13
C LEU A 297 -5.23 -7.46 5.90
N LEU A 298 -4.51 -8.09 4.97
CA LEU A 298 -5.11 -8.66 3.76
C LEU A 298 -5.55 -10.12 3.92
N SER A 299 -5.33 -10.73 5.10
CA SER A 299 -5.72 -12.12 5.31
C SER A 299 -7.24 -12.31 5.29
N GLN A 300 -7.66 -13.48 4.81
CA GLN A 300 -9.02 -13.98 4.97
C GLN A 300 -9.09 -14.77 6.27
N LYS A 301 -9.82 -14.23 7.25
CA LYS A 301 -9.95 -14.86 8.57
C LYS A 301 -10.71 -16.18 8.45
N ILE A 302 -10.15 -17.24 9.04
CA ILE A 302 -10.85 -18.52 9.21
C ILE A 302 -11.54 -18.50 10.57
N PRO A 303 -12.89 -18.42 10.63
CA PRO A 303 -13.60 -18.40 11.89
C PRO A 303 -13.41 -19.72 12.66
N ASN A 304 -13.26 -19.63 13.98
CA ASN A 304 -13.16 -20.76 14.91
C ASN A 304 -12.01 -21.75 14.63
N ALA A 305 -10.96 -21.33 13.92
CA ALA A 305 -9.76 -22.14 13.74
C ALA A 305 -8.89 -22.11 15.00
N SER A 306 -8.41 -23.29 15.42
CA SER A 306 -7.40 -23.40 16.47
C SER A 306 -5.98 -23.20 15.91
N GLN A 307 -5.02 -22.96 16.79
CA GLN A 307 -3.62 -22.75 16.41
C GLN A 307 -3.03 -23.99 15.71
N GLU A 308 -3.37 -25.20 16.16
CA GLU A 308 -2.87 -26.47 15.62
C GLU A 308 -3.32 -26.65 14.16
N ASN A 309 -4.53 -26.18 13.85
CA ASN A 309 -5.13 -26.23 12.53
C ASN A 309 -4.67 -25.10 11.59
N CYS A 310 -3.80 -24.20 12.09
CA CYS A 310 -3.29 -23.02 11.39
C CYS A 310 -1.76 -23.08 11.18
N THR A 311 -1.25 -24.24 10.78
CA THR A 311 0.19 -24.52 10.69
C THR A 311 0.73 -24.62 9.27
N GLN A 312 -0.14 -24.91 8.29
CA GLN A 312 0.25 -25.14 6.89
C GLN A 312 -0.02 -23.93 6.03
N LEU A 313 0.97 -23.53 5.22
CA LEU A 313 0.80 -22.48 4.22
C LEU A 313 -0.38 -22.82 3.29
N PRO A 314 -1.19 -21.84 2.86
CA PRO A 314 -1.07 -20.38 3.07
C PRO A 314 -1.71 -19.86 4.39
N LYS A 315 -1.99 -20.72 5.37
CA LYS A 315 -2.53 -20.30 6.67
C LYS A 315 -1.42 -19.76 7.58
N TYR A 316 -1.72 -18.69 8.29
CA TYR A 316 -0.82 -18.10 9.26
C TYR A 316 -1.58 -17.72 10.55
N TRP A 317 -0.98 -18.04 11.69
CA TRP A 317 -1.52 -17.72 13.01
C TRP A 317 -1.00 -16.35 13.49
N PHE A 318 -1.86 -15.34 13.46
CA PHE A 318 -1.58 -13.99 13.91
C PHE A 318 -1.99 -13.84 15.38
N ALA A 319 -1.39 -12.90 16.12
CA ALA A 319 -1.86 -12.52 17.44
C ALA A 319 -3.23 -11.83 17.35
N GLY A 320 -3.42 -11.06 16.28
CA GLY A 320 -4.63 -10.29 16.02
C GLY A 320 -4.79 -9.09 16.95
N TYR A 321 -5.77 -8.26 16.65
CA TYR A 321 -6.10 -7.06 17.44
C TYR A 321 -6.29 -7.36 18.93
N ASN A 322 -7.04 -8.43 19.24
CA ASN A 322 -7.34 -8.84 20.62
C ASN A 322 -6.20 -9.62 21.32
N LYS A 323 -5.08 -9.89 20.63
CA LYS A 323 -3.94 -10.68 21.13
C LYS A 323 -4.27 -12.13 21.54
N GLN A 324 -5.47 -12.63 21.21
CA GLN A 324 -5.93 -13.98 21.55
C GLN A 324 -5.49 -15.05 20.53
N GLY A 325 -4.95 -14.63 19.39
CA GLY A 325 -4.65 -15.54 18.29
C GLY A 325 -5.80 -15.64 17.29
N GLU A 326 -5.49 -15.52 16.01
CA GLU A 326 -6.44 -15.76 14.92
C GLU A 326 -5.76 -16.35 13.69
N CYS A 327 -6.47 -17.25 12.99
CA CYS A 327 -5.97 -17.85 11.76
C CYS A 327 -6.42 -17.05 10.54
N GLY A 328 -5.49 -16.71 9.67
CA GLY A 328 -5.75 -16.06 8.39
C GLY A 328 -5.13 -16.83 7.22
N ILE A 329 -5.85 -16.90 6.10
CA ILE A 329 -5.28 -17.30 4.80
C ILE A 329 -4.68 -16.07 4.16
N THR A 330 -3.42 -16.13 3.75
CA THR A 330 -2.72 -14.95 3.26
C THR A 330 -1.67 -15.29 2.20
N THR A 331 -1.42 -14.34 1.30
CA THR A 331 -0.62 -14.53 0.07
C THR A 331 0.60 -13.60 0.02
N GLN A 332 0.91 -12.94 1.13
CA GLN A 332 2.08 -12.09 1.28
C GLN A 332 3.38 -12.89 1.05
N ASN A 333 4.26 -12.32 0.23
CA ASN A 333 5.53 -12.97 -0.12
C ASN A 333 6.62 -11.92 -0.35
N PHE A 334 7.87 -12.38 -0.43
CA PHE A 334 9.01 -11.57 -0.80
C PHE A 334 9.53 -11.94 -2.18
N SER A 335 9.87 -10.92 -2.96
CA SER A 335 10.82 -11.05 -4.07
C SER A 335 12.13 -10.38 -3.71
N LEU A 336 13.23 -10.84 -4.31
CA LEU A 336 14.53 -10.21 -4.11
C LEU A 336 14.53 -8.84 -4.80
N ALA A 337 15.06 -7.82 -4.11
CA ALA A 337 15.29 -6.48 -4.67
C ALA A 337 16.80 -6.23 -4.70
N LEU A 338 17.47 -6.78 -5.72
CA LEU A 338 18.90 -6.60 -5.98
C LEU A 338 19.07 -6.14 -7.42
N SER A 339 19.90 -5.12 -7.65
CA SER A 339 20.13 -4.59 -8.99
C SER A 339 20.53 -5.72 -9.95
N PRO A 340 19.87 -5.84 -11.12
CA PRO A 340 20.24 -6.83 -12.14
C PRO A 340 21.72 -6.77 -12.56
N ALA A 341 22.37 -5.60 -12.44
CA ALA A 341 23.79 -5.42 -12.77
C ALA A 341 24.70 -6.43 -12.02
N PHE A 342 24.44 -6.68 -10.74
CA PHE A 342 25.23 -7.63 -9.93
C PHE A 342 25.04 -9.10 -10.33
N ILE A 343 24.09 -9.40 -11.21
CA ILE A 343 23.74 -10.75 -11.62
C ILE A 343 24.18 -10.99 -13.07
N ILE A 344 24.05 -9.97 -13.92
CA ILE A 344 24.50 -10.03 -15.31
C ILE A 344 26.01 -10.21 -15.39
N GLU A 345 26.79 -9.52 -14.54
CA GLU A 345 28.27 -9.65 -14.51
C GLU A 345 28.76 -11.00 -13.94
N SER A 346 27.87 -11.80 -13.34
CA SER A 346 28.21 -13.12 -12.77
C SER A 346 27.99 -14.29 -13.74
N LYS A 347 27.56 -14.00 -14.97
CA LYS A 347 27.48 -14.95 -16.10
C LYS A 347 28.59 -14.65 -17.09
#